data_AF-A0AAU1UQM7-F1
#
_entry.id   AF-A0AAU1UQM7-F1
#
_cell.length_a   1.000
_cell.length_b   1.000
_cell.length_c   1.000
_cell.angle_alpha   90.00
_cell.angle_beta   90.00
_cell.angle_gamma   90.00
#
_symmetry.space_group_name_H-M   'P 1'
#
loop_
_entity.id
_entity.type
_entity.pdbx_description
1 polymer ?
#
loop_
_entity_poly.entity_id
_entity_poly.type
_entity_poly.pdbx_seq_one_letter_code
_entity_poly.pdbx_strand_id
1 'polypeptide(L)'
;MTHLASRSAVLGTALLSLLTVPAQAASAESLPKPDLAGLQGVLRTAVEQGAPGAMARIDDHGSVGRAAVGLADTTSGRALGTADRFRIGSVTKTFTAVVLMQLADEGRLDLSCGVSVYGHTGAVQGYYTYAFASKDGRRSLTALATTSNNGAVLGTMPGTLESAFCGKQAKARRAVPAGDRHEDVAPGVVRD
;
A
#
# COMPACT_ATOMS: atom_id res chain seq x y z
N MET A 1 -0.16 43.31 -69.49
CA MET A 1 -1.40 43.42 -68.70
C MET A 1 -2.55 43.13 -69.65
N THR A 2 -3.16 41.94 -69.58
CA THR A 2 -4.58 41.65 -69.91
C THR A 2 -4.83 40.15 -69.76
N HIS A 3 -5.92 39.84 -69.08
CA HIS A 3 -6.27 38.56 -68.47
C HIS A 3 -6.58 37.44 -69.47
N LEU A 4 -6.14 36.22 -69.16
CA LEU A 4 -6.60 34.98 -69.82
C LEU A 4 -7.67 34.29 -68.96
N ALA A 5 -8.71 33.87 -69.66
CA ALA A 5 -9.97 33.37 -69.15
C ALA A 5 -9.94 31.92 -68.64
N SER A 6 -10.92 31.64 -67.77
CA SER A 6 -11.74 30.42 -67.68
C SER A 6 -11.05 29.06 -67.46
N ARG A 7 -11.44 28.38 -66.37
CA ARG A 7 -12.08 27.05 -66.44
C ARG A 7 -12.62 26.58 -65.08
N SER A 8 -13.83 26.04 -65.15
CA SER A 8 -14.64 25.43 -64.10
C SER A 8 -13.93 24.29 -63.34
N ALA A 9 -14.26 24.13 -62.06
CA ALA A 9 -14.18 22.84 -61.37
C ALA A 9 -15.22 22.79 -60.25
N VAL A 10 -15.74 21.59 -60.06
CA VAL A 10 -17.01 21.22 -59.45
C VAL A 10 -16.75 20.45 -58.15
N LEU A 11 -17.70 20.54 -57.21
CA LEU A 11 -18.01 19.62 -56.10
C LEU A 11 -17.03 19.46 -54.92
N GLY A 12 -17.60 19.54 -53.72
CA GLY A 12 -17.08 18.78 -52.56
C GLY A 12 -17.33 19.40 -51.19
N THR A 13 -18.58 19.72 -50.80
CA THR A 13 -18.91 20.02 -49.40
C THR A 13 -18.81 18.75 -48.55
N ALA A 14 -17.68 18.54 -47.89
CA ALA A 14 -17.55 17.57 -46.81
C ALA A 14 -17.92 18.25 -45.48
N LEU A 15 -19.08 17.87 -44.91
CA LEU A 15 -19.45 18.24 -43.54
C LEU A 15 -18.49 17.56 -42.56
N LEU A 16 -17.63 18.33 -41.89
CA LEU A 16 -16.90 17.89 -40.70
C LEU A 16 -17.82 18.03 -39.48
N SER A 17 -18.48 16.93 -39.10
CA SER A 17 -19.20 16.84 -37.83
C SER A 17 -18.19 16.70 -36.68
N LEU A 18 -17.93 17.78 -35.94
CA LEU A 18 -17.20 17.73 -34.68
C LEU A 18 -18.04 16.97 -33.64
N LEU A 19 -17.60 15.77 -33.27
CA LEU A 19 -18.12 15.03 -32.12
C LEU A 19 -17.67 15.74 -30.83
N THR A 20 -18.55 16.57 -30.27
CA THR A 20 -18.43 17.06 -28.90
C THR A 20 -18.67 15.89 -27.94
N VAL A 21 -17.61 15.33 -27.39
CA VAL A 21 -17.72 14.38 -26.26
C VAL A 21 -18.14 15.20 -25.04
N PRO A 22 -19.28 14.93 -24.38
CA PRO A 22 -19.60 15.59 -23.13
C PRO A 22 -18.59 15.09 -22.09
N ALA A 23 -17.77 16.00 -21.56
CA ALA A 23 -17.01 15.74 -20.35
C ALA A 23 -18.04 15.58 -19.21
N GLN A 24 -18.43 14.34 -18.94
CA GLN A 24 -19.27 14.02 -17.79
C GLN A 24 -18.44 14.31 -16.54
N ALA A 25 -18.62 15.50 -15.96
CA ALA A 25 -18.13 15.80 -14.64
C ALA A 25 -18.79 14.81 -13.68
N ALA A 26 -18.03 13.83 -13.20
CA ALA A 26 -18.46 12.95 -12.13
C ALA A 26 -18.78 13.85 -10.93
N SER A 27 -20.07 13.98 -10.61
CA SER A 27 -20.49 14.62 -9.38
C SER A 27 -19.94 13.76 -8.24
N ALA A 28 -19.04 14.30 -7.43
CA ALA A 28 -18.57 13.63 -6.24
C ALA A 28 -19.79 13.37 -5.35
N GLU A 29 -20.22 12.12 -5.27
CA GLU A 29 -21.31 11.72 -4.40
C GLU A 29 -20.86 11.95 -2.96
N SER A 30 -21.51 12.88 -2.26
CA SER A 30 -21.14 13.23 -0.89
C SER A 30 -21.43 12.04 0.02
N LEU A 31 -20.44 11.63 0.83
CA LEU A 31 -20.64 10.56 1.81
C LEU A 31 -21.78 10.91 2.78
N PRO A 32 -22.55 9.92 3.26
CA PRO A 32 -23.49 10.14 4.36
C PRO A 32 -22.78 10.69 5.60
N LYS A 33 -23.49 11.53 6.37
CA LYS A 33 -22.95 12.11 7.60
C LYS A 33 -22.51 11.00 8.59
N PRO A 34 -21.36 11.15 9.28
CA PRO A 34 -20.94 10.20 10.30
C PRO A 34 -21.96 10.05 11.44
N ASP A 35 -22.36 8.82 11.75
CA ASP A 35 -23.18 8.49 12.93
C ASP A 35 -22.30 8.24 14.16
N LEU A 36 -22.10 9.29 14.97
CA LEU A 36 -21.30 9.18 16.20
C LEU A 36 -21.99 8.36 17.30
N ALA A 37 -23.32 8.30 17.32
CA ALA A 37 -24.05 7.51 18.31
C ALA A 37 -23.90 6.01 18.02
N GLY A 38 -24.07 5.62 16.75
CA GLY A 38 -23.78 4.28 16.27
C GLY A 38 -22.33 3.89 16.51
N LEU A 39 -21.38 4.79 16.21
CA LEU A 39 -19.95 4.57 16.48
C LEU A 39 -19.68 4.32 17.97
N GLN A 40 -20.26 5.13 18.87
CA GLN A 40 -20.11 4.93 20.31
C GLN A 40 -20.73 3.59 20.78
N GLY A 41 -21.85 3.19 20.17
CA GLY A 41 -22.47 1.88 20.39
C GLY A 41 -21.51 0.73 20.06
N VAL A 42 -20.87 0.77 18.89
CA VAL A 42 -19.88 -0.24 18.47
C VAL A 42 -18.69 -0.29 19.42
N LEU A 43 -18.16 0.86 19.84
CA LEU A 43 -17.05 0.91 20.81
C LEU A 43 -17.44 0.29 22.16
N ARG A 44 -18.68 0.50 22.62
CA ARG A 44 -19.17 -0.13 23.85
C ARG A 44 -19.28 -1.65 23.69
N THR A 45 -19.81 -2.14 22.57
CA THR A 45 -19.84 -3.58 22.28
C THR A 45 -18.44 -4.19 22.29
N ALA A 46 -17.42 -3.51 21.76
CA ALA A 46 -16.04 -3.99 21.83
C ALA A 46 -15.54 -4.12 23.29
N VAL A 47 -15.91 -3.18 24.16
CA VAL A 47 -15.60 -3.24 25.60
C VAL A 47 -16.34 -4.38 26.29
N GLU A 48 -17.63 -4.56 26.00
CA GLU A 48 -18.45 -5.67 26.50
C GLU A 48 -17.92 -7.04 26.06
N GLN A 49 -17.26 -7.11 24.89
CA GLN A 49 -16.58 -8.31 24.37
C GLN A 49 -15.19 -8.56 24.97
N GLY A 50 -14.74 -7.71 25.91
CA GLY A 50 -13.52 -7.92 26.68
C GLY A 50 -12.37 -6.98 26.36
N ALA A 51 -12.54 -5.99 25.47
CA ALA A 51 -11.54 -4.93 25.33
C ALA A 51 -11.56 -4.03 26.59
N PRO A 52 -10.40 -3.72 27.20
CA PRO A 52 -10.37 -2.78 28.33
C PRO A 52 -10.93 -1.40 27.99
N GLY A 53 -10.68 -0.91 26.77
CA GLY A 53 -11.19 0.34 26.25
C GLY A 53 -11.08 0.38 24.71
N ALA A 54 -11.90 1.22 24.09
CA ALA A 54 -11.95 1.39 22.64
C ALA A 54 -12.20 2.87 22.29
N MET A 55 -11.54 3.37 21.23
CA MET A 55 -11.69 4.74 20.76
C MET A 55 -11.73 4.82 19.24
N ALA A 56 -12.36 5.88 18.74
CA ALA A 56 -12.39 6.22 17.33
C ALA A 56 -12.31 7.74 17.13
N ARG A 57 -11.73 8.14 16.01
CA ARG A 57 -11.74 9.52 15.50
C ARG A 57 -12.11 9.48 14.03
N ILE A 58 -12.99 10.39 13.61
CA ILE A 58 -13.38 10.62 12.23
C ILE A 58 -13.00 12.05 11.87
N ASP A 59 -12.34 12.23 10.73
CA ASP A 59 -12.09 13.53 10.12
C ASP A 59 -12.85 13.56 8.79
N ASP A 60 -13.90 14.39 8.72
CA ASP A 60 -14.84 14.48 7.60
C ASP A 60 -14.86 15.93 7.10
N HIS A 61 -14.04 16.21 6.08
CA HIS A 61 -13.92 17.54 5.46
C HIS A 61 -13.76 18.70 6.46
N GLY A 62 -12.88 18.54 7.46
CA GLY A 62 -12.62 19.55 8.49
C GLY A 62 -13.53 19.46 9.72
N SER A 63 -14.57 18.64 9.67
CA SER A 63 -15.37 18.26 10.85
C SER A 63 -14.72 17.07 11.54
N VAL A 64 -14.52 17.13 12.86
CA VAL A 64 -13.89 16.05 13.61
C VAL A 64 -14.83 15.45 14.63
N GLY A 65 -15.19 14.18 14.43
CA GLY A 65 -15.90 13.36 15.41
C GLY A 65 -14.93 12.50 16.23
N ARG A 66 -15.20 12.31 17.51
CA ARG A 66 -14.40 11.42 18.38
C ARG A 66 -15.30 10.69 19.36
N ALA A 67 -14.91 9.47 19.71
CA ALA A 67 -15.54 8.70 20.77
C ALA A 67 -14.47 7.84 21.47
N ALA A 68 -14.60 7.68 22.79
CA ALA A 68 -13.80 6.74 23.57
C ALA A 68 -14.68 6.14 24.67
N VAL A 69 -14.49 4.85 24.96
CA VAL A 69 -15.22 4.09 25.97
C VAL A 69 -14.23 3.20 26.72
N GLY A 70 -14.46 2.99 28.02
CA GLY A 70 -13.66 2.09 28.84
C GLY A 70 -12.37 2.71 29.38
N LEU A 71 -11.40 1.84 29.64
CA LEU A 71 -10.17 2.12 30.37
C LEU A 71 -8.96 2.06 29.44
N ALA A 72 -8.01 2.95 29.68
CA ALA A 72 -6.68 2.87 29.08
C ALA A 72 -5.69 2.10 29.96
N ASP A 73 -6.01 1.94 31.25
CA ASP A 73 -5.22 1.15 32.19
C ASP A 73 -6.16 0.43 33.17
N THR A 74 -6.14 -0.89 33.13
CA THR A 74 -6.97 -1.76 33.97
C THR A 74 -6.47 -1.86 35.41
N THR A 75 -5.21 -1.51 35.67
CA THR A 75 -4.61 -1.57 37.02
C THR A 75 -4.99 -0.33 37.81
N SER A 76 -4.78 0.85 37.21
CA SER A 76 -5.11 2.13 37.86
C SER A 76 -6.59 2.53 37.72
N GLY A 77 -7.35 1.87 36.85
CA GLY A 77 -8.72 2.23 36.53
C GLY A 77 -8.82 3.53 35.71
N ARG A 78 -7.72 3.99 35.12
CA ARG A 78 -7.70 5.24 34.35
C ARG A 78 -8.53 5.10 33.07
N ALA A 79 -9.50 6.02 32.90
CA ALA A 79 -10.33 6.08 31.72
C ALA A 79 -9.52 6.35 30.44
N LEU A 80 -9.99 5.79 29.32
CA LEU A 80 -9.41 6.03 27.99
C LEU A 80 -9.85 7.39 27.45
N GLY A 81 -8.87 8.25 27.12
CA GLY A 81 -9.11 9.54 26.48
C GLY A 81 -8.90 9.48 24.96
N THR A 82 -9.60 10.33 24.20
CA THR A 82 -9.45 10.40 22.72
C THR A 82 -8.11 10.99 22.26
N ALA A 83 -7.28 11.46 23.18
CA ALA A 83 -5.93 11.98 22.94
C ALA A 83 -4.83 11.06 23.48
N ASP A 84 -5.20 9.90 24.05
CA ASP A 84 -4.23 8.95 24.59
C ASP A 84 -3.35 8.41 23.45
N ARG A 85 -2.05 8.27 23.74
CA ARG A 85 -1.10 7.67 22.81
C ARG A 85 -1.20 6.15 22.89
N PHE A 86 -1.09 5.50 21.74
CA PHE A 86 -1.07 4.05 21.62
C PHE A 86 -0.04 3.60 20.59
N ARG A 87 0.36 2.33 20.66
CA ARG A 87 1.25 1.71 19.67
C ARG A 87 0.41 1.26 18.48
N ILE A 88 0.75 1.74 17.29
CA ILE A 88 -0.05 1.53 16.07
C ILE A 88 0.23 0.20 15.35
N GLY A 89 1.21 -0.58 15.81
CA GLY A 89 1.52 -1.91 15.28
C GLY A 89 1.78 -1.92 13.78
N SER A 90 1.09 -2.78 13.03
CA SER A 90 1.30 -2.95 11.59
C SER A 90 1.03 -1.69 10.75
N VAL A 91 0.35 -0.67 11.28
CA VAL A 91 0.19 0.63 10.60
C VAL A 91 1.55 1.28 10.33
N THR A 92 2.59 0.98 11.12
CA THR A 92 3.97 1.43 10.87
C THR A 92 4.47 1.08 9.46
N LYS A 93 4.00 -0.03 8.86
CA LYS A 93 4.42 -0.42 7.50
C LYS A 93 4.05 0.64 6.46
N THR A 94 2.95 1.36 6.64
CA THR A 94 2.57 2.47 5.76
C THR A 94 3.59 3.61 5.83
N PHE A 95 4.07 3.94 7.04
CA PHE A 95 5.12 4.95 7.22
C PHE A 95 6.44 4.51 6.58
N THR A 96 6.85 3.26 6.81
CA THR A 96 8.03 2.69 6.14
C THR A 96 7.88 2.68 4.63
N ALA A 97 6.71 2.34 4.09
CA ALA A 97 6.45 2.36 2.65
C ALA A 97 6.56 3.78 2.08
N VAL A 98 6.05 4.80 2.76
CA VAL A 98 6.22 6.21 2.34
C VAL A 98 7.70 6.58 2.31
N VAL A 99 8.45 6.23 3.36
CA VAL A 99 9.89 6.46 3.39
C VAL A 99 10.59 5.70 2.26
N LEU A 100 10.25 4.44 1.99
CA LEU A 100 10.81 3.67 0.88
C LEU A 100 10.42 4.22 -0.50
N MET A 101 9.24 4.82 -0.65
CA MET A 101 8.82 5.47 -1.90
C MET A 101 9.52 6.82 -2.09
N GLN A 102 9.79 7.54 -1.01
CA GLN A 102 10.64 8.75 -1.03
C GLN A 102 12.11 8.38 -1.30
N LEU A 103 12.55 7.27 -0.71
CA LEU A 103 13.86 6.64 -0.87
C LEU A 103 13.79 5.55 -1.95
N ALA A 104 13.00 5.68 -3.02
CA ALA A 104 12.94 4.67 -4.09
C ALA A 104 14.26 4.59 -4.91
N ASP A 105 15.38 4.97 -4.31
CA ASP A 105 16.73 4.52 -4.64
C ASP A 105 17.26 3.43 -3.66
N GLU A 106 16.72 3.25 -2.45
CA GLU A 106 17.17 2.31 -1.39
C GLU A 106 16.38 0.99 -1.29
N GLY A 107 15.14 0.91 -1.82
CA GLY A 107 14.36 -0.33 -1.91
C GLY A 107 14.70 -1.22 -3.11
N ARG A 108 15.83 -0.94 -3.76
CA ARG A 108 16.21 -1.48 -5.07
C ARG A 108 16.74 -2.91 -4.95
N LEU A 109 16.04 -3.86 -5.57
CA LEU A 109 16.53 -5.20 -5.81
C LEU A 109 16.86 -5.35 -7.30
N ASP A 110 18.13 -5.61 -7.61
CA ASP A 110 18.59 -5.87 -8.96
C ASP A 110 18.41 -7.36 -9.30
N LEU A 111 17.58 -7.66 -10.31
CA LEU A 111 17.28 -9.02 -10.77
C LEU A 111 18.33 -9.53 -11.76
N SER A 112 18.35 -10.85 -12.01
CA SER A 112 19.33 -11.48 -12.89
C SER A 112 19.38 -10.93 -14.33
N CYS A 113 18.30 -10.31 -14.78
CA CYS A 113 18.20 -9.68 -16.11
C CYS A 113 18.59 -8.19 -16.13
N GLY A 114 19.11 -7.64 -15.04
CA GLY A 114 19.47 -6.22 -14.93
C GLY A 114 18.29 -5.28 -14.70
N VAL A 115 17.09 -5.83 -14.46
CA VAL A 115 15.91 -5.04 -14.07
C VAL A 115 15.96 -4.78 -12.57
N SER A 116 15.88 -3.50 -12.18
CA SER A 116 15.70 -3.10 -10.79
C SER A 116 14.21 -3.04 -10.43
N VAL A 117 13.85 -3.70 -9.33
CA VAL A 117 12.51 -3.66 -8.75
C VAL A 117 12.53 -3.09 -7.34
N TYR A 118 11.42 -2.47 -6.93
CA TYR A 118 11.28 -1.77 -5.65
C TYR A 118 10.10 -2.34 -4.91
N GLY A 119 10.26 -2.62 -3.61
CA GLY A 119 9.19 -3.25 -2.85
C GLY A 119 9.62 -3.73 -1.47
N HIS A 120 8.75 -4.51 -0.85
CA HIS A 120 8.98 -5.06 0.48
C HIS A 120 8.36 -6.44 0.65
N THR A 121 8.85 -7.18 1.64
CA THR A 121 8.31 -8.47 2.05
C THR A 121 7.52 -8.33 3.35
N GLY A 122 6.55 -9.21 3.58
CA GLY A 122 5.75 -9.23 4.80
C GLY A 122 5.66 -10.63 5.36
N ALA A 123 5.98 -10.81 6.64
CA ALA A 123 5.83 -12.06 7.35
C ALA A 123 4.90 -11.89 8.56
N VAL A 124 3.90 -12.76 8.67
CA VAL A 124 3.06 -12.99 9.85
C VAL A 124 2.96 -14.51 10.02
N GLN A 125 2.74 -15.01 11.24
CA GLN A 125 2.59 -16.44 11.45
C GLN A 125 1.50 -17.01 10.53
N GLY A 126 1.87 -17.99 9.70
CA GLY A 126 0.99 -18.60 8.70
C GLY A 126 0.99 -17.94 7.32
N TYR A 127 1.59 -16.75 7.13
CA TYR A 127 1.64 -16.09 5.82
C TYR A 127 2.97 -15.37 5.55
N TYR A 128 3.45 -15.53 4.33
CA TYR A 128 4.58 -14.79 3.78
C TYR A 128 4.19 -14.12 2.47
N THR A 129 4.54 -12.84 2.31
CA THR A 129 4.07 -11.96 1.22
C THR A 129 5.19 -11.16 0.59
N TYR A 130 5.01 -10.84 -0.69
CA TYR A 130 5.86 -9.96 -1.49
C TYR A 130 4.97 -8.92 -2.17
N ALA A 131 5.45 -7.69 -2.26
CA ALA A 131 4.89 -6.67 -3.14
C ALA A 131 6.04 -5.85 -3.74
N PHE A 132 6.23 -5.94 -5.07
CA PHE A 132 7.31 -5.25 -5.79
C PHE A 132 6.80 -4.64 -7.10
N ALA A 133 7.42 -3.55 -7.55
CA ALA A 133 7.15 -2.89 -8.83
C ALA A 133 8.45 -2.53 -9.58
N SER A 134 8.38 -2.46 -10.91
CA SER A 134 9.48 -1.94 -11.74
C SER A 134 9.69 -0.45 -11.52
N LYS A 135 10.91 0.06 -11.77
CA LYS A 135 11.24 1.50 -11.63
C LYS A 135 10.26 2.43 -12.35
N ASP A 136 9.83 2.01 -13.53
CA ASP A 136 8.92 2.76 -14.39
C ASP A 136 7.43 2.57 -14.03
N GLY A 137 7.13 1.78 -12.98
CA GLY A 137 5.77 1.46 -12.54
C GLY A 137 4.95 0.62 -13.51
N ARG A 138 5.51 0.18 -14.66
CA ARG A 138 4.75 -0.53 -15.71
C ARG A 138 4.39 -1.96 -15.33
N ARG A 139 5.04 -2.53 -14.33
CA ARG A 139 4.75 -3.89 -13.85
C ARG A 139 4.87 -3.95 -12.33
N SER A 140 3.91 -4.60 -11.69
CA SER A 140 3.93 -4.92 -10.27
C SER A 140 3.59 -6.40 -10.03
N LEU A 141 4.17 -6.97 -8.98
CA LEU A 141 3.89 -8.33 -8.51
C LEU A 141 3.51 -8.29 -7.04
N THR A 142 2.41 -8.95 -6.70
CA THR A 142 2.11 -9.37 -5.33
C THR A 142 2.06 -10.89 -5.29
N ALA A 143 2.79 -11.50 -4.37
CA ALA A 143 2.82 -12.95 -4.19
C ALA A 143 2.66 -13.32 -2.71
N LEU A 144 2.00 -14.44 -2.43
CA LEU A 144 1.74 -14.93 -1.09
C LEU A 144 1.99 -16.43 -1.03
N ALA A 145 2.58 -16.89 0.08
CA ALA A 145 2.61 -18.28 0.49
C ALA A 145 2.03 -18.42 1.90
N THR A 146 1.12 -19.37 2.09
CA THR A 146 0.67 -19.76 3.43
C THR A 146 1.75 -20.63 4.06
N THR A 147 2.53 -20.05 4.97
CA THR A 147 3.64 -20.74 5.62
C THR A 147 4.04 -20.10 6.95
N SER A 148 4.63 -20.88 7.85
CA SER A 148 5.18 -20.42 9.11
C SER A 148 6.61 -20.96 9.25
N ASN A 149 7.57 -20.05 9.45
CA ASN A 149 8.98 -20.37 9.71
C ASN A 149 9.62 -21.41 8.77
N ASN A 150 9.17 -21.51 7.51
CA ASN A 150 9.65 -22.50 6.55
C ASN A 150 10.73 -21.92 5.62
N GLY A 151 12.00 -22.19 5.92
CA GLY A 151 13.14 -21.67 5.16
C GLY A 151 13.14 -22.05 3.66
N ALA A 152 12.59 -23.21 3.30
CA ALA A 152 12.50 -23.63 1.90
C ALA A 152 11.52 -22.75 1.11
N VAL A 153 10.38 -22.41 1.71
CA VAL A 153 9.40 -21.48 1.11
C VAL A 153 9.99 -20.07 1.03
N LEU A 154 10.63 -19.60 2.11
CA LEU A 154 11.28 -18.28 2.14
C LEU A 154 12.37 -18.16 1.05
N GLY A 155 13.15 -19.22 0.82
CA GLY A 155 14.19 -19.25 -0.21
C GLY A 155 13.66 -19.42 -1.65
N THR A 156 12.47 -19.98 -1.82
CA THR A 156 11.85 -20.18 -3.15
C THR A 156 11.13 -18.95 -3.66
N MET A 157 10.43 -18.24 -2.76
CA MET A 157 9.56 -17.12 -3.12
C MET A 157 10.23 -15.95 -3.87
N PRO A 158 11.53 -15.60 -3.67
CA PRO A 158 12.20 -14.60 -4.51
C PRO A 158 12.18 -14.96 -6.00
N GLY A 159 12.08 -16.26 -6.33
CA GLY A 159 11.98 -16.71 -7.72
C GLY A 159 10.72 -16.24 -8.45
N THR A 160 9.68 -15.84 -7.71
CA THR A 160 8.49 -15.23 -8.31
C THR A 160 8.81 -13.89 -8.97
N LEU A 161 9.79 -13.14 -8.47
CA LEU A 161 10.25 -11.88 -9.06
C LEU A 161 11.00 -12.12 -10.37
N GLU A 162 11.90 -13.09 -10.41
CA GLU A 162 12.61 -13.49 -11.63
C GLU A 162 11.63 -13.91 -12.74
N SER A 163 10.63 -14.72 -12.38
CA SER A 163 9.60 -15.12 -13.33
C SER A 163 8.75 -13.95 -13.82
N ALA A 164 8.31 -13.06 -12.92
CA ALA A 164 7.41 -11.96 -13.26
C ALA A 164 8.09 -10.83 -14.05
N PHE A 165 9.35 -10.52 -13.75
CA PHE A 165 10.04 -9.36 -14.32
C PHE A 165 11.07 -9.73 -15.38
N CYS A 166 11.69 -10.91 -15.30
CA CYS A 166 12.69 -11.37 -16.28
C CYS A 166 12.16 -12.45 -17.25
N GLY A 167 10.96 -13.00 -17.02
CA GLY A 167 10.37 -14.04 -17.87
C GLY A 167 11.11 -15.38 -17.85
N LYS A 168 11.96 -15.60 -16.84
CA LYS A 168 12.72 -16.85 -16.65
C LYS A 168 12.22 -17.56 -15.39
N GLN A 169 12.05 -18.88 -15.47
CA GLN A 169 11.90 -19.68 -14.26
C GLN A 169 13.14 -19.49 -13.39
N ALA A 170 12.95 -19.07 -12.14
CA ALA A 170 14.05 -19.01 -11.20
C ALA A 170 14.62 -20.42 -10.99
N LYS A 171 15.93 -20.60 -11.19
CA LYS A 171 16.58 -21.81 -10.69
C LYS A 171 16.48 -21.80 -9.17
N ALA A 172 15.80 -22.80 -8.60
CA ALA A 172 15.77 -22.99 -7.16
C ALA A 172 17.22 -23.00 -6.62
N ARG A 173 17.58 -22.01 -5.80
CA ARG A 173 18.86 -22.04 -5.09
C ARG A 173 18.77 -23.18 -4.07
N ARG A 174 19.74 -24.09 -4.11
CA ARG A 174 19.91 -25.13 -3.10
C ARG A 174 19.96 -24.46 -1.71
N ALA A 175 19.15 -24.95 -0.78
CA ALA A 175 19.14 -24.44 0.59
C ALA A 175 20.56 -24.44 1.17
N VAL A 176 21.00 -23.28 1.63
CA VAL A 176 22.21 -23.17 2.46
C VAL A 176 21.80 -23.63 3.86
N PRO A 177 22.51 -24.61 4.48
CA PRO A 177 22.23 -24.99 5.85
C PRO A 177 22.31 -23.75 6.75
N ALA A 178 21.45 -23.69 7.77
CA ALA A 178 21.52 -22.66 8.79
C ALA A 178 22.83 -22.81 9.57
N GLY A 179 23.91 -22.19 9.08
CA GLY A 179 25.09 -21.89 9.86
C GLY A 179 24.79 -20.65 10.70
N ASP A 180 25.17 -20.70 11.97
CA ASP A 180 25.00 -19.62 12.94
C ASP A 180 25.41 -18.28 12.33
N ARG A 181 24.41 -17.45 12.03
CA ARG A 181 24.65 -16.04 11.74
C ARG A 181 24.65 -15.35 13.08
N HIS A 182 25.85 -15.07 13.60
CA HIS A 182 26.01 -14.03 14.59
C HIS A 182 25.28 -12.78 14.10
N GLU A 183 24.36 -12.30 14.91
CA GLU A 183 23.67 -11.05 14.67
C GLU A 183 24.72 -9.94 14.68
N ASP A 184 24.91 -9.27 13.54
CA ASP A 184 25.65 -8.03 13.45
C ASP A 184 24.89 -6.95 14.23
N VAL A 185 25.16 -6.90 15.54
CA VAL A 185 24.82 -5.76 16.37
C VAL A 185 25.74 -4.62 15.95
N ALA A 186 25.16 -3.49 15.53
CA ALA A 186 25.90 -2.26 15.30
C ALA A 186 26.70 -1.91 16.57
N PRO A 187 28.04 -1.78 16.50
CA PRO A 187 28.83 -1.43 17.67
C PRO A 187 28.48 0.00 18.09
N GLY A 188 27.95 0.16 19.32
CA GLY A 188 27.84 1.48 19.95
C GLY A 188 26.58 1.81 20.75
N VAL A 189 25.58 0.93 20.87
CA VAL A 189 24.44 1.22 21.77
C VAL A 189 24.81 0.80 23.20
N VAL A 190 25.38 1.73 23.95
CA VAL A 190 25.45 1.64 25.42
C VAL A 190 24.02 1.62 25.94
N ARG A 191 23.67 0.59 26.72
CA ARG A 191 22.40 0.51 27.42
C ARG A 191 22.57 1.20 28.77
N ASP A 192 21.87 2.31 28.96
CA ASP A 192 21.57 2.87 30.29
C ASP A 192 20.39 2.12 30.94
#